data_AF-A0A3N5T2N2-F1
#
_entry.id   AF-A0A3N5T2N2-F1
#
_cell.length_a   1.000
_cell.length_b   1.000
_cell.length_c   1.000
_cell.angle_alpha   90.00
_cell.angle_beta   90.00
_cell.angle_gamma   90.00
#
_symmetry.space_group_name_H-M   'P 1'
#
loop_
_entity.id
_entity.type
_entity.pdbx_description
1 polymer ?
#
loop_
_entity_poly.entity_id
_entity_poly.type
_entity_poly.pdbx_seq_one_letter_code
_entity_poly.pdbx_strand_id
1 'polypeptide(L)'
;MTSILQCIECGREYPINTIMYTCNSCGGLLDVQHDLVSLHKTITRETFDRRLGVLDAPYNSGVWRYKELVYPNLDERLIVSRAEGNTNLYAVPRLAAWAGVQTLYLKHEGENPTGSFKDRGMTTGVTQARVLGMTRVACASTGNTSASMAAYAAHAGIDGIVFFQNQHIALGKLSQAVAYGATCVQVNADFDKNMALVREVSYRLGIYVLNS
;
A
#
# COMPACT_ATOMS: atom_id res chain seq x y z
N MET A 1 -12.97 17.45 -4.56
CA MET A 1 -11.84 17.72 -3.65
C MET A 1 -10.57 17.19 -4.28
N THR A 2 -9.65 18.03 -4.72
CA THR A 2 -8.49 17.57 -5.52
C THR A 2 -7.42 16.93 -4.64
N SER A 3 -6.78 15.89 -5.16
CA SER A 3 -5.56 15.30 -4.59
C SER A 3 -4.47 15.42 -5.64
N ILE A 4 -3.25 15.73 -5.21
CA ILE A 4 -2.09 15.96 -6.08
C ILE A 4 -0.87 15.23 -5.51
N LEU A 5 0.14 15.04 -6.35
CA LEU A 5 1.49 14.70 -5.90
C LEU A 5 2.28 16.00 -5.75
N GLN A 6 2.92 16.22 -4.61
CA GLN A 6 3.78 17.37 -4.37
C GLN A 6 5.19 16.90 -3.98
N CYS A 7 6.22 17.48 -4.60
CA CYS A 7 7.59 17.19 -4.19
C CYS A 7 7.90 17.80 -2.83
N ILE A 8 8.44 16.99 -1.92
CA ILE A 8 8.79 17.43 -0.56
C ILE A 8 10.01 18.37 -0.51
N GLU A 9 10.83 18.37 -1.55
CA GLU A 9 12.05 19.19 -1.65
C GLU A 9 11.76 20.56 -2.29
N CYS A 10 11.10 20.56 -3.46
CA CYS A 10 10.93 21.77 -4.28
C CYS A 10 9.50 22.28 -4.40
N GLY A 11 8.52 21.61 -3.77
CA GLY A 11 7.11 22.02 -3.77
C GLY A 11 6.39 21.87 -5.11
N ARG A 12 7.04 21.34 -6.15
CA ARG A 12 6.42 21.16 -7.48
C ARG A 12 5.26 20.16 -7.40
N GLU A 13 4.15 20.55 -8.02
CA GLU A 13 2.91 19.78 -8.03
C GLU A 13 2.72 19.02 -9.34
N TYR A 14 2.10 17.85 -9.24
CA TYR A 14 1.77 16.98 -10.36
C TYR A 14 0.37 16.37 -10.18
N PRO A 15 -0.32 16.03 -11.29
CA PRO A 15 -1.55 15.26 -11.23
C PRO A 15 -1.36 13.92 -10.51
N ILE A 16 -2.33 13.54 -9.67
CA ILE A 16 -2.29 12.28 -8.89
C ILE A 16 -2.26 11.02 -9.77
N ASN A 17 -2.74 11.12 -11.01
CA ASN A 17 -2.71 10.06 -12.01
C ASN A 17 -1.43 10.03 -12.86
N THR A 18 -0.38 10.73 -12.43
CA THR A 18 0.93 10.68 -13.10
C THR A 18 1.71 9.46 -12.59
N ILE A 19 2.18 8.59 -13.50
CA ILE A 19 3.07 7.49 -13.14
C ILE A 19 4.47 8.07 -12.93
N MET A 20 4.79 8.37 -11.68
CA MET A 20 6.09 8.90 -11.29
C MET A 20 6.46 8.49 -9.88
N TYR A 21 7.76 8.29 -9.66
CA TYR A 21 8.31 7.82 -8.39
C TYR A 21 9.23 8.86 -7.72
N THR A 22 9.69 9.83 -8.50
CA THR A 22 10.54 10.95 -8.08
C THR A 22 10.18 12.20 -8.86
N CYS A 23 10.42 13.36 -8.26
CA CYS A 23 10.25 14.67 -8.90
C CYS A 23 11.11 14.78 -10.17
N ASN A 24 10.51 15.18 -11.30
CA ASN A 24 11.23 15.33 -12.56
C ASN A 24 12.19 16.53 -12.60
N SER A 25 12.05 17.45 -11.65
CA SER A 25 12.84 18.70 -11.60
C SER A 25 14.06 18.60 -10.69
N CYS A 26 13.98 17.85 -9.58
CA CYS A 26 15.07 17.77 -8.60
C CYS A 26 15.39 16.35 -8.12
N GLY A 27 14.65 15.32 -8.55
CA GLY A 27 14.85 13.94 -8.11
C GLY A 27 14.32 13.61 -6.70
N GLY A 28 13.77 14.59 -5.98
CA GLY A 28 13.20 14.40 -4.63
C GLY A 28 11.97 13.48 -4.59
N LEU A 29 11.61 13.03 -3.38
CA LEU A 29 10.41 12.22 -3.15
C LEU A 29 9.12 13.04 -3.35
N LEU A 30 8.02 12.32 -3.59
CA LEU A 30 6.69 12.88 -3.77
C LEU A 30 5.81 12.48 -2.60
N ASP A 31 4.96 13.40 -2.16
CA ASP A 31 3.95 13.20 -1.14
C ASP A 31 2.55 13.43 -1.73
N VAL A 32 1.54 12.76 -1.18
CA VAL A 32 0.15 12.94 -1.59
C VAL A 32 -0.46 14.07 -0.77
N GLN A 33 -0.87 15.14 -1.44
CA GLN A 33 -1.50 16.29 -0.80
C GLN A 33 -3.00 16.29 -1.10
N HIS A 34 -3.81 16.42 -0.05
CA HIS A 34 -5.26 16.56 -0.12
C HIS A 34 -5.67 17.98 0.28
N ASP A 35 -6.74 18.51 -0.33
CA ASP A 35 -7.38 19.73 0.17
C ASP A 35 -8.13 19.44 1.49
N LEU A 36 -7.36 19.45 2.58
CA LEU A 36 -7.87 19.19 3.92
C LEU A 36 -8.89 20.27 4.33
N VAL A 37 -8.72 21.52 3.91
CA VAL A 37 -9.63 22.63 4.28
C VAL A 37 -11.04 22.35 3.75
N SER A 38 -11.16 21.89 2.51
CA SER A 38 -12.45 21.49 1.95
C SER A 38 -12.97 20.19 2.57
N LEU A 39 -12.08 19.21 2.81
CA LEU A 39 -12.46 17.93 3.42
C LEU A 39 -13.11 18.12 4.79
N HIS A 40 -12.52 18.94 5.67
CA HIS A 40 -13.03 19.20 7.03
C HIS A 40 -14.44 19.81 7.04
N LYS A 41 -14.92 20.39 5.94
CA LYS A 41 -16.29 20.90 5.82
C LYS A 41 -17.32 19.79 5.53
N THR A 42 -16.86 18.61 5.12
CA THR A 42 -17.71 17.51 4.61
C THR A 42 -17.60 16.22 5.42
N ILE A 43 -16.48 16.02 6.13
CA ILE A 43 -16.25 14.82 6.94
C ILE A 43 -16.25 15.19 8.43
N THR A 44 -16.83 14.32 9.24
CA THR A 44 -16.77 14.42 10.70
C THR A 44 -16.27 13.10 11.28
N ARG A 45 -15.90 13.10 12.56
CA ARG A 45 -15.60 11.86 13.29
C ARG A 45 -16.77 10.86 13.20
N GLU A 46 -18.01 11.36 13.29
CA GLU A 46 -19.22 10.54 13.20
C GLU A 46 -19.34 9.82 11.85
N THR A 47 -18.92 10.46 10.75
CA THR A 47 -18.87 9.81 9.41
C THR A 47 -18.09 8.50 9.46
N PHE A 48 -16.94 8.49 10.14
CA PHE A 48 -16.09 7.31 10.25
C PHE A 48 -16.57 6.32 11.31
N ASP A 49 -17.12 6.82 12.42
CA ASP A 49 -17.68 5.97 13.49
C ASP A 49 -18.89 5.17 12.98
N ARG A 50 -19.75 5.77 12.14
CA ARG A 50 -20.88 5.06 11.51
C ARG A 50 -20.45 3.93 10.58
N ARG A 51 -19.23 3.99 10.05
CA ARG A 51 -18.64 2.93 9.22
C ARG A 51 -17.92 1.87 10.06
N LEU A 52 -17.80 2.06 11.37
CA LEU A 52 -17.23 1.05 12.26
C LEU A 52 -18.19 -0.14 12.34
N GLY A 53 -17.79 -1.29 11.81
CA GLY A 53 -18.58 -2.52 11.86
C GLY A 53 -19.60 -2.71 10.73
N VAL A 54 -19.59 -1.86 9.70
CA VAL A 54 -20.36 -2.14 8.48
C VAL A 54 -19.77 -3.33 7.74
N LEU A 55 -20.63 -4.12 7.09
CA LEU A 55 -20.22 -5.30 6.34
C LEU A 55 -20.04 -5.03 4.84
N ASP A 56 -20.66 -3.96 4.34
CA ASP A 56 -20.62 -3.61 2.92
C ASP A 56 -19.26 -3.05 2.51
N ALA A 57 -18.75 -3.55 1.38
CA ALA A 57 -17.58 -2.99 0.73
C ALA A 57 -17.91 -1.61 0.11
N PRO A 58 -16.94 -0.69 0.03
CA PRO A 58 -15.55 -0.83 0.50
C PRO A 58 -15.38 -0.51 1.99
N TYR A 59 -16.42 0.02 2.66
CA TYR A 59 -16.33 0.63 3.98
C TYR A 59 -16.11 -0.34 5.15
N ASN A 60 -16.29 -1.64 4.91
CA ASN A 60 -15.87 -2.70 5.83
C ASN A 60 -14.34 -2.81 6.00
N SER A 61 -13.54 -2.20 5.12
CA SER A 61 -12.09 -2.04 5.30
C SER A 61 -11.76 -0.93 6.29
N GLY A 62 -10.81 -1.19 7.19
CA GLY A 62 -10.25 -0.21 8.10
C GLY A 62 -9.38 0.86 7.45
N VAL A 63 -9.06 0.72 6.16
CA VAL A 63 -8.49 1.79 5.33
C VAL A 63 -9.61 2.57 4.66
N TRP A 64 -10.47 1.89 3.90
CA TRP A 64 -11.48 2.54 3.08
C TRP A 64 -12.67 3.09 3.87
N ARG A 65 -12.84 2.73 5.14
CA ARG A 65 -13.75 3.47 6.05
C ARG A 65 -13.39 4.96 6.13
N TYR A 66 -12.12 5.30 5.86
CA TYR A 66 -11.59 6.66 5.77
C TYR A 66 -11.36 7.12 4.31
N LYS A 67 -12.14 6.62 3.34
CA LYS A 67 -11.98 6.90 1.90
C LYS A 67 -11.70 8.37 1.59
N GLU A 68 -12.38 9.31 2.24
CA GLU A 68 -12.23 10.74 1.99
C GLU A 68 -10.84 11.28 2.36
N LEU A 69 -10.16 10.66 3.33
CA LEU A 69 -8.79 10.97 3.72
C LEU A 69 -7.74 10.19 2.94
N VAL A 70 -8.14 9.17 2.17
CA VAL A 70 -7.25 8.30 1.39
C VAL A 70 -7.29 8.69 -0.08
N TYR A 71 -8.49 8.72 -0.67
CA TYR A 71 -8.71 9.09 -2.06
C TYR A 71 -10.14 9.65 -2.26
N PRO A 72 -10.38 10.95 -1.98
CA PRO A 72 -11.73 11.49 -1.84
C PRO A 72 -12.63 11.42 -3.08
N ASN A 73 -12.11 11.60 -4.29
CA ASN A 73 -12.93 11.55 -5.51
C ASN A 73 -12.86 10.18 -6.23
N LEU A 74 -12.38 9.13 -5.56
CA LEU A 74 -12.28 7.81 -6.19
C LEU A 74 -13.66 7.18 -6.38
N ASP A 75 -13.88 6.62 -7.57
CA ASP A 75 -15.00 5.72 -7.84
C ASP A 75 -14.81 4.42 -7.05
N GLU A 76 -15.77 4.09 -6.19
CA GLU A 76 -15.70 2.94 -5.28
C GLU A 76 -15.59 1.61 -6.02
N ARG A 77 -16.07 1.54 -7.27
CA ARG A 77 -15.97 0.34 -8.11
C ARG A 77 -14.53 -0.01 -8.48
N LEU A 78 -13.62 0.95 -8.38
CA LEU A 78 -12.19 0.74 -8.65
C LEU A 78 -11.43 0.26 -7.41
N ILE A 79 -12.02 0.33 -6.22
CA ILE A 79 -11.34 -0.06 -4.98
C ILE A 79 -11.05 -1.56 -4.98
N VAL A 80 -9.79 -1.89 -4.69
CA VAL A 80 -9.32 -3.24 -4.38
C VAL A 80 -9.19 -3.31 -2.87
N SER A 81 -9.92 -4.22 -2.22
CA SER A 81 -9.94 -4.32 -0.75
C SER A 81 -10.14 -5.78 -0.34
N ARG A 82 -9.45 -6.21 0.71
CA ARG A 82 -9.67 -7.49 1.38
C ARG A 82 -10.11 -7.31 2.84
N ALA A 83 -10.83 -6.21 3.09
CA ALA A 83 -11.26 -5.78 4.42
C ALA A 83 -10.10 -5.62 5.42
N GLU A 84 -8.91 -5.24 4.92
CA GLU A 84 -7.75 -4.93 5.76
C GLU A 84 -8.00 -3.76 6.69
N GLY A 85 -7.19 -3.67 7.75
CA GLY A 85 -7.40 -2.73 8.84
C GLY A 85 -8.40 -3.26 9.85
N ASN A 86 -8.96 -2.37 10.68
CA ASN A 86 -9.82 -2.73 11.81
C ASN A 86 -9.23 -3.79 12.77
N THR A 87 -7.90 -3.95 12.74
CA THR A 87 -7.13 -4.87 13.58
C THR A 87 -7.27 -4.59 15.07
N ASN A 88 -7.06 -5.58 15.92
CA ASN A 88 -7.27 -5.45 17.35
C ASN A 88 -6.30 -4.46 18.03
N LEU A 89 -6.79 -3.82 19.10
CA LEU A 89 -6.01 -3.00 20.03
C LEU A 89 -6.06 -3.67 21.40
N TYR A 90 -4.99 -4.39 21.75
CA TYR A 90 -4.94 -5.20 22.96
C TYR A 90 -4.49 -4.41 24.17
N ALA A 91 -5.28 -4.39 25.24
CA ALA A 91 -4.83 -3.89 26.54
C ALA A 91 -3.87 -4.91 27.17
N VAL A 92 -2.69 -4.45 27.62
CA VAL A 92 -1.63 -5.33 28.14
C VAL A 92 -1.18 -4.92 29.55
N PRO A 93 -2.04 -5.10 30.58
CA PRO A 93 -1.79 -4.58 31.93
C PRO A 93 -0.51 -5.14 32.58
N ARG A 94 -0.17 -6.41 32.33
CA ARG A 94 1.07 -7.01 32.84
C ARG A 94 2.32 -6.34 32.25
N LEU A 95 2.29 -6.01 30.97
CA LEU A 95 3.40 -5.33 30.31
C LEU A 95 3.45 -3.85 30.71
N ALA A 96 2.29 -3.21 30.92
CA ALA A 96 2.20 -1.85 31.45
C ALA A 96 2.88 -1.74 32.83
N ALA A 97 2.56 -2.66 33.75
CA ALA A 97 3.19 -2.74 35.07
C ALA A 97 4.70 -2.99 34.98
N TRP A 98 5.15 -3.93 34.14
CA TRP A 98 6.58 -4.19 33.93
C TRP A 98 7.32 -2.97 33.38
N ALA A 99 6.71 -2.22 32.46
CA ALA A 99 7.28 -1.03 31.85
C ALA A 99 7.19 0.24 32.72
N GLY A 100 6.51 0.17 33.88
CA GLY A 100 6.32 1.32 34.78
C GLY A 100 5.37 2.40 34.24
N VAL A 101 4.43 2.03 33.36
CA VAL A 101 3.44 2.96 32.77
C VAL A 101 2.02 2.60 33.19
N GLN A 102 1.15 3.60 33.28
CA GLN A 102 -0.25 3.38 33.68
C GLN A 102 -1.04 2.58 32.65
N THR A 103 -0.85 2.87 31.36
CA THR A 103 -1.65 2.31 30.27
C THR A 103 -0.75 1.97 29.10
N LEU A 104 -0.87 0.74 28.60
CA LEU A 104 -0.17 0.27 27.41
C LEU A 104 -1.12 -0.57 26.55
N TYR A 105 -1.10 -0.32 25.25
CA TYR A 105 -1.85 -1.06 24.25
C TYR A 105 -0.93 -1.56 23.13
N LEU A 106 -1.28 -2.71 22.54
CA LEU A 106 -0.62 -3.24 21.35
C LEU A 106 -1.59 -3.21 20.17
N LYS A 107 -1.22 -2.51 19.09
CA LYS A 107 -1.97 -2.49 17.83
C LYS A 107 -1.52 -3.65 16.95
N HIS A 108 -2.34 -4.69 16.81
CA HIS A 108 -1.92 -5.95 16.20
C HIS A 108 -2.10 -5.96 14.68
N GLU A 109 -1.17 -5.34 13.97
CA GLU A 109 -1.19 -5.25 12.51
C GLU A 109 -0.94 -6.60 11.78
N GLY A 110 -0.55 -7.64 12.51
CA GLY A 110 -0.44 -9.00 11.98
C GLY A 110 -1.80 -9.71 11.76
N GLU A 111 -2.92 -9.09 12.11
CA GLU A 111 -4.28 -9.62 11.86
C GLU A 111 -4.86 -9.16 10.53
N ASN A 112 -4.08 -8.43 9.73
CA ASN A 112 -4.46 -8.10 8.36
C ASN A 112 -4.44 -9.36 7.46
N PRO A 113 -5.10 -9.34 6.28
CA PRO A 113 -5.29 -10.51 5.41
C PRO A 113 -4.05 -11.33 5.05
N THR A 114 -2.88 -10.70 4.94
CA THR A 114 -1.60 -11.39 4.64
C THR A 114 -0.72 -11.59 5.87
N GLY A 115 -1.18 -11.16 7.04
CA GLY A 115 -0.42 -11.19 8.29
C GLY A 115 0.49 -9.98 8.47
N SER A 116 0.25 -8.86 7.78
CA SER A 116 1.15 -7.70 7.83
C SER A 116 0.43 -6.35 7.67
N PHE A 117 1.00 -5.31 8.28
CA PHE A 117 0.58 -3.93 8.09
C PHE A 117 0.67 -3.45 6.63
N LYS A 118 1.48 -4.13 5.79
CA LYS A 118 1.66 -3.78 4.36
C LYS A 118 0.35 -3.79 3.57
N ASP A 119 -0.64 -4.56 4.02
CA ASP A 119 -1.97 -4.62 3.41
C ASP A 119 -2.65 -3.24 3.36
N ARG A 120 -2.40 -2.39 4.36
CA ARG A 120 -2.96 -1.03 4.40
C ARG A 120 -2.44 -0.13 3.28
N GLY A 121 -1.19 -0.30 2.88
CA GLY A 121 -0.61 0.43 1.75
C GLY A 121 -0.90 -0.26 0.43
N MET A 122 -0.98 -1.60 0.42
CA MET A 122 -1.17 -2.34 -0.82
C MET A 122 -2.58 -2.21 -1.38
N THR A 123 -3.59 -2.13 -0.52
CA THR A 123 -4.97 -1.84 -0.90
C THR A 123 -5.06 -0.53 -1.70
N THR A 124 -4.36 0.53 -1.27
CA THR A 124 -4.35 1.83 -1.96
C THR A 124 -3.46 1.80 -3.20
N GLY A 125 -2.29 1.17 -3.12
CA GLY A 125 -1.35 1.04 -4.24
C GLY A 125 -1.92 0.26 -5.43
N VAL A 126 -2.55 -0.90 -5.19
CA VAL A 126 -3.17 -1.71 -6.25
C VAL A 126 -4.46 -1.05 -6.76
N THR A 127 -5.22 -0.37 -5.90
CA THR A 127 -6.33 0.48 -6.34
C THR A 127 -5.85 1.58 -7.29
N GLN A 128 -4.74 2.26 -6.97
CA GLN A 128 -4.14 3.26 -7.84
C GLN A 128 -3.65 2.64 -9.15
N ALA A 129 -3.05 1.46 -9.12
CA ALA A 129 -2.66 0.73 -10.33
C ALA A 129 -3.87 0.50 -11.25
N ARG A 130 -5.02 0.10 -10.69
CA ARG A 130 -6.27 -0.05 -11.44
C ARG A 130 -6.80 1.26 -12.00
N VAL A 131 -6.77 2.35 -11.23
CA VAL A 131 -7.15 3.70 -11.69
C VAL A 131 -6.29 4.14 -12.88
N LEU A 132 -5.01 3.80 -12.86
CA LEU A 132 -4.04 4.10 -13.92
C LEU A 132 -4.15 3.16 -15.13
N GLY A 133 -5.04 2.16 -15.11
CA GLY A 133 -5.20 1.17 -16.18
C GLY A 133 -4.05 0.16 -16.27
N MET A 134 -3.30 -0.03 -15.19
CA MET A 134 -2.15 -0.92 -15.16
C MET A 134 -2.60 -2.37 -15.08
N THR A 135 -2.03 -3.22 -15.94
CA THR A 135 -2.29 -4.66 -15.95
C THR A 135 -1.25 -5.47 -15.18
N ARG A 136 -0.16 -4.82 -14.76
CA ARG A 136 0.96 -5.43 -14.04
C ARG A 136 1.46 -4.55 -12.92
N VAL A 137 1.75 -5.17 -11.77
CA VAL A 137 2.41 -4.53 -10.64
C VAL A 137 3.67 -5.30 -10.26
N ALA A 138 4.66 -4.60 -9.70
CA ALA A 138 5.86 -5.25 -9.20
C ALA A 138 6.35 -4.68 -7.88
N CYS A 139 7.07 -5.51 -7.13
CA CYS A 139 7.88 -5.05 -6.02
C CYS A 139 9.26 -5.71 -6.07
N ALA A 140 10.24 -5.06 -5.43
CA ALA A 140 11.59 -5.60 -5.27
C ALA A 140 11.88 -5.95 -3.81
N SER A 141 11.05 -6.83 -3.26
CA SER A 141 11.13 -7.29 -1.87
C SER A 141 10.84 -8.78 -1.82
N THR A 142 11.36 -9.47 -0.80
CA THR A 142 11.14 -10.92 -0.62
C THR A 142 10.32 -11.24 0.62
N GLY A 143 9.78 -10.23 1.31
CA GLY A 143 9.02 -10.39 2.56
C GLY A 143 7.57 -9.94 2.43
N ASN A 144 7.04 -9.35 3.51
CA ASN A 144 5.64 -8.93 3.63
C ASN A 144 5.13 -8.06 2.47
N THR A 145 5.96 -7.16 1.91
CA THR A 145 5.58 -6.33 0.77
C THR A 145 5.24 -7.19 -0.46
N SER A 146 6.01 -8.26 -0.72
CA SER A 146 5.75 -9.17 -1.84
C SER A 146 4.52 -10.04 -1.63
N ALA A 147 4.31 -10.53 -0.41
CA ALA A 147 3.12 -11.29 -0.04
C ALA A 147 1.84 -10.45 -0.18
N SER A 148 1.87 -9.23 0.37
CA SER A 148 0.77 -8.26 0.25
C SER A 148 0.51 -7.89 -1.20
N MET A 149 1.55 -7.50 -1.96
CA MET A 149 1.42 -7.13 -3.37
C MET A 149 0.80 -8.26 -4.19
N ALA A 150 1.32 -9.49 -4.04
CA ALA A 150 0.79 -10.65 -4.75
C ALA A 150 -0.68 -10.91 -4.39
N ALA A 151 -1.04 -10.83 -3.11
CA ALA A 151 -2.40 -11.06 -2.64
C ALA A 151 -3.42 -10.06 -3.23
N TYR A 152 -3.08 -8.75 -3.22
CA TYR A 152 -3.96 -7.72 -3.74
C TYR A 152 -3.98 -7.69 -5.27
N ALA A 153 -2.85 -7.95 -5.93
CA ALA A 153 -2.78 -8.08 -7.39
C ALA A 153 -3.66 -9.24 -7.88
N ALA A 154 -3.54 -10.42 -7.25
CA ALA A 154 -4.38 -11.57 -7.56
C ALA A 154 -5.87 -11.29 -7.32
N HIS A 155 -6.21 -10.63 -6.19
CA HIS A 155 -7.59 -10.21 -5.92
C HIS A 155 -8.12 -9.22 -6.98
N ALA A 156 -7.23 -8.40 -7.54
CA ALA A 156 -7.58 -7.39 -8.53
C ALA A 156 -7.61 -7.88 -9.98
N GLY A 157 -7.14 -9.10 -10.26
CA GLY A 157 -6.92 -9.59 -11.62
C GLY A 157 -5.74 -8.91 -12.33
N ILE A 158 -4.73 -8.48 -11.58
CA ILE A 158 -3.52 -7.80 -12.06
C ILE A 158 -2.33 -8.76 -11.90
N ASP A 159 -1.44 -8.81 -12.89
CA ASP A 159 -0.26 -9.66 -12.80
C ASP A 159 0.71 -9.11 -11.74
N GLY A 160 1.04 -9.91 -10.72
CA GLY A 160 2.03 -9.57 -9.70
C GLY A 160 3.42 -10.11 -10.05
N ILE A 161 4.45 -9.26 -10.00
CA ILE A 161 5.84 -9.63 -10.27
C ILE A 161 6.72 -9.31 -9.05
N VAL A 162 7.55 -10.26 -8.65
CA VAL A 162 8.46 -10.11 -7.51
C VAL A 162 9.89 -10.23 -7.99
N PHE A 163 10.64 -9.13 -7.96
CA PHE A 163 12.07 -9.11 -8.28
C PHE A 163 12.91 -9.36 -7.04
N PHE A 164 13.90 -10.27 -7.12
CA PHE A 164 14.75 -10.61 -5.98
C PHE A 164 16.20 -10.95 -6.37
N GLN A 165 17.16 -10.70 -5.48
CA GLN A 165 18.59 -10.73 -5.83
C GLN A 165 19.33 -12.04 -5.51
N ASN A 166 18.80 -12.91 -4.66
CA ASN A 166 19.64 -13.86 -3.93
C ASN A 166 19.35 -15.34 -4.27
N GLN A 167 20.40 -16.16 -4.36
CA GLN A 167 20.27 -17.62 -4.51
C GLN A 167 19.84 -18.31 -3.18
N HIS A 168 19.93 -17.60 -2.05
CA HIS A 168 19.65 -18.15 -0.71
C HIS A 168 18.42 -17.55 -0.04
N ILE A 169 17.43 -17.08 -0.81
CA ILE A 169 16.15 -16.73 -0.20
C ILE A 169 15.50 -18.00 0.31
N ALA A 170 15.28 -18.07 1.62
CA ALA A 170 14.46 -19.10 2.22
C ALA A 170 13.12 -19.09 1.50
N LEU A 171 12.75 -20.20 0.85
CA LEU A 171 11.50 -20.36 0.11
C LEU A 171 10.29 -19.93 0.95
N GLY A 172 10.35 -20.13 2.27
CA GLY A 172 9.34 -19.65 3.22
C GLY A 172 9.02 -18.15 3.10
N LYS A 173 10.00 -17.30 2.77
CA LYS A 173 9.78 -15.84 2.60
C LYS A 173 8.99 -15.51 1.33
N LEU A 174 9.20 -16.26 0.25
CA LEU A 174 8.47 -16.09 -1.02
C LEU A 174 7.18 -16.93 -1.09
N SER A 175 6.99 -17.88 -0.17
CA SER A 175 5.91 -18.87 -0.22
C SER A 175 4.53 -18.25 -0.40
N GLN A 176 4.21 -17.18 0.34
CA GLN A 176 2.94 -16.46 0.20
C GLN A 176 2.81 -15.81 -1.19
N ALA A 177 3.85 -15.16 -1.70
CA ALA A 177 3.81 -14.51 -3.00
C ALA A 177 3.59 -15.53 -4.13
N VAL A 178 4.29 -16.67 -4.07
CA VAL A 178 4.10 -17.79 -5.02
C VAL A 178 2.70 -18.39 -4.87
N ALA A 179 2.20 -18.59 -3.65
CA ALA A 179 0.87 -19.13 -3.41
C ALA A 179 -0.26 -18.23 -3.93
N TYR A 180 -0.05 -16.90 -3.92
CA TYR A 180 -0.94 -15.93 -4.56
C TYR A 180 -0.73 -15.80 -6.07
N GLY A 181 0.18 -16.55 -6.68
CA GLY A 181 0.37 -16.62 -8.13
C GLY A 181 1.31 -15.55 -8.71
N ALA A 182 2.13 -14.88 -7.89
CA ALA A 182 3.09 -13.92 -8.41
C ALA A 182 4.21 -14.59 -9.22
N THR A 183 4.62 -13.93 -10.30
CA THR A 183 5.80 -14.31 -11.07
C THR A 183 7.05 -13.83 -10.32
N CYS A 184 7.82 -14.76 -9.77
CA CYS A 184 9.06 -14.45 -9.06
C CYS A 184 10.25 -14.48 -10.03
N VAL A 185 10.90 -13.33 -10.23
CA VAL A 185 12.05 -13.17 -11.14
C VAL A 185 13.30 -12.91 -10.33
N GLN A 186 14.25 -13.84 -10.45
CA GLN A 186 15.57 -13.65 -9.88
C GLN A 186 16.41 -12.73 -10.77
N VAL A 187 17.00 -11.69 -10.18
CA VAL A 187 17.92 -10.77 -10.84
C VAL A 187 19.31 -10.97 -10.25
N ASN A 188 20.24 -11.46 -11.06
CA ASN A 188 21.62 -11.64 -10.63
C ASN A 188 22.39 -10.31 -10.72
N ALA A 189 22.18 -9.43 -9.74
CA ALA A 189 22.83 -8.12 -9.66
C ALA A 189 22.96 -7.66 -8.20
N ASP A 190 23.86 -6.69 -7.97
CA ASP A 190 23.91 -5.95 -6.70
C ASP A 190 22.65 -5.09 -6.48
N PHE A 191 22.52 -4.51 -5.28
CA PHE A 191 21.28 -3.84 -4.88
C PHE A 191 20.90 -2.68 -5.79
N ASP A 192 21.86 -1.80 -6.06
CA ASP A 192 21.66 -0.60 -6.85
C ASP A 192 21.35 -0.92 -8.32
N LYS A 193 22.08 -1.87 -8.91
CA LYS A 193 21.79 -2.32 -10.28
C LYS A 193 20.42 -2.98 -10.38
N ASN A 194 19.99 -3.75 -9.38
CA ASN A 194 18.64 -4.32 -9.40
C ASN A 194 17.57 -3.22 -9.36
N MET A 195 17.74 -2.19 -8.53
CA MET A 195 16.76 -1.09 -8.49
C MET A 195 16.72 -0.32 -9.81
N ALA A 196 17.87 -0.09 -10.44
CA ALA A 196 17.95 0.51 -11.76
C ALA A 196 17.26 -0.36 -12.82
N LEU A 197 17.53 -1.68 -12.83
CA LEU A 197 16.91 -2.63 -13.74
C LEU A 197 15.40 -2.73 -13.54
N VAL A 198 14.93 -2.82 -12.30
CA VAL A 198 13.49 -2.84 -11.99
C VAL A 198 12.81 -1.58 -12.51
N ARG A 199 13.42 -0.40 -12.33
CA ARG A 199 12.88 0.85 -12.87
C ARG A 199 12.84 0.85 -14.39
N GLU A 200 13.92 0.43 -15.05
CA GLU A 200 14.01 0.38 -16.51
C GLU A 200 12.98 -0.59 -17.11
N VAL A 201 12.95 -1.83 -16.60
CA VAL A 201 12.02 -2.88 -17.03
C VAL A 201 10.58 -2.44 -16.79
N SER A 202 10.30 -1.82 -15.64
CA SER A 202 8.95 -1.37 -15.32
C SER A 202 8.47 -0.26 -16.24
N TYR A 203 9.36 0.69 -16.58
CA TYR A 203 9.06 1.73 -17.55
C TYR A 203 8.79 1.14 -18.95
N ARG A 204 9.66 0.23 -19.42
CA ARG A 204 9.56 -0.35 -20.77
C ARG A 204 8.39 -1.31 -20.96
N LEU A 205 8.00 -2.03 -19.92
CA LEU A 205 6.96 -3.06 -19.99
C LEU A 205 5.61 -2.64 -19.40
N GLY A 206 5.47 -1.38 -18.99
CA GLY A 206 4.23 -0.87 -18.40
C GLY A 206 3.88 -1.54 -17.07
N ILE A 207 4.86 -1.68 -16.18
CA ILE A 207 4.68 -2.28 -14.85
C ILE A 207 4.63 -1.16 -13.81
N TYR A 208 3.63 -1.19 -12.94
CA TYR A 208 3.51 -0.24 -11.84
C TYR A 208 4.26 -0.73 -10.59
N VAL A 209 5.23 0.04 -10.13
CA VAL A 209 6.10 -0.38 -9.03
C VAL A 209 5.49 0.00 -7.69
N LEU A 210 5.20 -1.02 -6.87
CA LEU A 210 4.66 -0.94 -5.52
C LEU A 210 5.73 -1.30 -4.50
N ASN A 211 6.71 -0.42 -4.34
CA ASN A 211 7.72 -0.54 -3.29
C ASN A 211 7.22 0.18 -2.03
N SER A 212 6.57 -0.57 -1.14
CA SER A 212 6.15 -0.12 0.20
C SER A 212 7.08 -0.61 1.31
#